data_AF-A0A1Y4ADS9-F1
#
_entry.id   AF-A0A1Y4ADS9-F1
#
_cell.length_a   1.000
_cell.length_b   1.000
_cell.length_c   1.000
_cell.angle_alpha   90.00
_cell.angle_beta   90.00
_cell.angle_gamma   90.00
#
_symmetry.space_group_name_H-M   'P 1'
#
loop_
_entity.id
_entity.type
_entity.pdbx_description
1 polymer ?
#
loop_
_entity_poly.entity_id
_entity_poly.type
_entity_poly.pdbx_seq_one_letter_code
_entity_poly.pdbx_strand_id
1 'polypeptide(L)'
;MDCSDLDFKNIENLRRNGFSGFVSVAALRPDLTQIPDIRGVYMVVRKIGSRPQFRATGSGGHYKGTDPNVPIEKLRMNWVEETCALYIGKAGDEHSQATLRSRLRQYLQFGAGKPRGHKGGRYIWQLEDAEDLLFCWKPLPSGNPPKEETALLAAFKCQYEGRLPFANLKS
;
A
#
# COMPACT_ATOMS: atom_id res chain seq x y z
N MET A 1 -20.98 -16.76 3.31
CA MET A 1 -19.54 -16.58 3.58
C MET A 1 -19.44 -15.35 4.42
N ASP A 2 -19.05 -15.51 5.67
CA ASP A 2 -18.81 -14.37 6.55
C ASP A 2 -17.53 -13.66 6.06
N CYS A 3 -17.65 -12.42 5.61
CA CYS A 3 -16.47 -11.62 5.27
C CYS A 3 -15.75 -11.33 6.60
N SER A 4 -14.42 -11.34 6.61
CA SER A 4 -13.64 -11.08 7.84
C SER A 4 -14.13 -9.84 8.59
N ASP A 5 -14.06 -9.86 9.93
CA ASP A 5 -14.38 -8.72 10.81
C ASP A 5 -13.59 -7.42 10.51
N LEU A 6 -12.49 -7.52 9.74
CA LEU A 6 -11.72 -6.36 9.33
C LEU A 6 -12.46 -5.54 8.26
N ASP A 7 -12.97 -4.38 8.65
CA ASP A 7 -13.53 -3.38 7.76
C ASP A 7 -12.47 -2.34 7.30
N PHE A 8 -12.37 -2.09 5.99
CA PHE A 8 -11.43 -1.14 5.40
C PHE A 8 -12.00 0.29 5.23
N LYS A 9 -13.18 0.61 5.77
CA LYS A 9 -13.80 1.95 5.65
C LYS A 9 -13.07 3.07 6.38
N ASN A 10 -12.32 2.79 7.44
CA ASN A 10 -11.61 3.84 8.17
C ASN A 10 -10.36 3.34 8.90
N ILE A 11 -9.50 4.29 9.25
CA ILE A 11 -8.22 4.05 9.92
C ILE A 11 -8.41 3.39 11.30
N GLU A 12 -9.49 3.70 12.02
CA GLU A 12 -9.71 3.20 13.38
C GLU A 12 -10.00 1.70 13.39
N ASN A 13 -10.73 1.20 12.39
CA ASN A 13 -10.94 -0.23 12.20
C ASN A 13 -9.62 -0.96 11.94
N LEU A 14 -8.71 -0.38 11.15
CA LEU A 14 -7.38 -0.95 10.93
C LEU A 14 -6.57 -1.00 12.24
N ARG A 15 -6.63 0.05 13.07
CA ARG A 15 -5.96 0.08 14.38
C ARG A 15 -6.43 -1.04 15.30
N ARG A 16 -7.75 -1.22 15.41
CA ARG A 16 -8.36 -2.28 16.22
C ARG A 16 -7.93 -3.68 15.77
N ASN A 17 -7.53 -3.82 14.50
CA ASN A 17 -7.04 -5.07 13.92
C ASN A 17 -5.50 -5.20 13.93
N GLY A 18 -4.82 -4.43 14.78
CA GLY A 18 -3.39 -4.56 15.05
C GLY A 18 -2.48 -3.81 14.07
N PHE A 19 -3.04 -2.94 13.22
CA PHE A 19 -2.22 -2.01 12.45
C PHE A 19 -1.79 -0.84 13.32
N SER A 20 -0.54 -0.44 13.17
CA SER A 20 0.08 0.70 13.83
C SER A 20 0.78 1.58 12.79
N GLY A 21 1.41 2.66 13.22
CA GLY A 21 1.97 3.67 12.32
C GLY A 21 0.91 4.71 11.97
N PHE A 22 0.48 4.76 10.71
CA PHE A 22 -0.34 5.83 10.13
C PHE A 22 0.44 7.14 9.99
N VAL A 23 1.61 7.05 9.38
CA VAL A 23 2.54 8.16 9.20
C VAL A 23 2.60 8.54 7.73
N SER A 24 2.58 9.83 7.43
CA SER A 24 2.57 10.31 6.05
C SER A 24 3.85 9.96 5.31
N VAL A 25 3.74 9.85 3.98
CA VAL A 25 4.90 9.71 3.10
C VAL A 25 5.92 10.83 3.35
N ALA A 26 5.45 12.08 3.44
CA ALA A 26 6.30 13.23 3.71
C ALA A 26 7.11 13.08 5.01
N ALA A 27 6.49 12.58 6.08
CA ALA A 27 7.15 12.39 7.37
C ALA A 27 8.08 11.15 7.41
N LEU A 28 7.81 10.12 6.61
CA LEU A 28 8.64 8.91 6.53
C LEU A 28 9.90 9.08 5.66
N ARG A 29 9.85 9.95 4.64
CA ARG A 29 10.99 10.20 3.75
C ARG A 29 12.30 10.55 4.49
N PRO A 30 12.31 11.49 5.46
CA PRO A 30 13.53 11.83 6.18
C PRO A 30 13.91 10.80 7.25
N ASP A 31 12.94 10.10 7.84
CA ASP A 31 13.18 9.15 8.94
C ASP A 31 12.28 7.90 8.90
N LEU A 32 12.94 6.75 8.76
CA LEU A 32 12.33 5.42 8.69
C LEU A 32 12.49 4.62 9.99
N THR A 33 13.11 5.18 11.03
CA THR A 33 13.40 4.47 12.28
C THR A 33 12.13 4.01 13.00
N GLN A 34 11.06 4.78 12.88
CA GLN A 34 9.71 4.45 13.35
C GLN A 34 9.12 3.19 12.71
N ILE A 35 9.60 2.77 11.54
CA ILE A 35 9.17 1.54 10.90
C ILE A 35 9.91 0.36 11.55
N PRO A 36 9.19 -0.65 12.09
CA PRO A 36 9.81 -1.84 12.66
C PRO A 36 10.71 -2.58 11.67
N ASP A 37 11.88 -3.04 12.14
CA ASP A 37 12.81 -3.86 11.33
C ASP A 37 12.48 -5.35 11.43
N ILE A 38 11.24 -5.68 11.12
CA ILE A 38 10.72 -7.04 11.24
C ILE A 38 9.79 -7.33 10.08
N ARG A 39 9.61 -8.61 9.76
CA ARG A 39 8.62 -9.06 8.78
C ARG A 39 7.19 -8.70 9.21
N GLY A 40 6.29 -8.57 8.24
CA GLY A 40 4.90 -8.20 8.49
C GLY A 40 4.16 -7.79 7.23
N VAL A 41 2.97 -7.24 7.41
CA VAL A 41 2.16 -6.65 6.34
C VAL A 41 2.02 -5.15 6.53
N TYR A 42 1.79 -4.43 5.45
CA TYR A 42 1.63 -2.98 5.45
C TYR A 42 0.54 -2.55 4.48
N MET A 43 0.03 -1.34 4.67
CA MET A 43 -0.91 -0.70 3.76
C MET A 43 -0.52 0.74 3.47
N VAL A 44 -0.94 1.22 2.30
CA VAL A 44 -1.06 2.65 2.02
C VAL A 44 -2.51 3.01 2.19
N VAL A 45 -2.80 3.99 3.04
CA VAL A 45 -4.15 4.42 3.32
C VAL A 45 -4.35 5.92 3.10
N ARG A 46 -5.56 6.27 2.69
CA ARG A 46 -6.02 7.64 2.50
C ARG A 46 -7.27 7.85 3.32
N LYS A 47 -7.36 8.94 4.07
CA LYS A 47 -8.62 9.30 4.74
C LYS A 47 -9.71 9.48 3.67
N ILE A 48 -10.87 8.86 3.89
CA ILE A 48 -12.00 9.03 2.98
C ILE A 48 -12.43 10.50 3.02
N GLY A 49 -12.60 11.10 1.84
CA GLY A 49 -12.86 12.51 1.68
C GLY A 49 -13.19 12.81 0.22
N SER A 50 -12.66 13.89 -0.33
CA SER A 50 -12.81 14.22 -1.75
C SER A 50 -12.26 13.13 -2.66
N ARG A 51 -12.81 13.03 -3.86
CA ARG A 51 -12.25 12.17 -4.92
C ARG A 51 -10.77 12.52 -5.18
N PRO A 52 -9.93 11.52 -5.47
CA PRO A 52 -8.53 11.77 -5.76
C PRO A 52 -8.39 12.55 -7.06
N GLN A 53 -7.32 13.36 -7.14
CA GLN A 53 -6.85 13.91 -8.39
C GLN A 53 -5.65 13.08 -8.87
N PHE A 54 -5.58 12.87 -10.18
CA PHE A 54 -4.55 12.04 -10.81
C PHE A 54 -3.66 12.87 -11.71
N ARG A 55 -2.36 12.57 -11.70
CA ARG A 55 -1.36 13.17 -12.58
C ARG A 55 -1.08 12.27 -13.78
N ALA A 56 -0.96 12.87 -14.96
CA ALA A 56 -0.48 12.16 -16.16
C ALA A 56 0.94 11.62 -15.96
N THR A 57 1.80 12.40 -15.28
CA THR A 57 3.15 12.00 -14.90
C THR A 57 3.26 12.01 -13.38
N GLY A 58 3.45 10.83 -12.81
CA GLY A 58 3.68 10.61 -11.39
C GLY A 58 5.16 10.64 -11.00
N SER A 59 5.44 10.44 -9.71
CA SER A 59 6.79 10.48 -9.13
C SER A 59 7.50 9.11 -9.09
N GLY A 60 6.88 8.07 -9.65
CA GLY A 60 7.44 6.72 -9.66
C GLY A 60 8.76 6.65 -10.43
N GLY A 61 9.70 5.83 -9.95
CA GLY A 61 10.99 5.63 -10.59
C GLY A 61 10.95 4.68 -11.78
N HIS A 62 11.77 4.97 -12.79
CA HIS A 62 11.95 4.11 -13.95
C HIS A 62 12.91 2.97 -13.61
N TYR A 63 12.39 1.81 -13.24
CA TYR A 63 13.20 0.62 -12.94
C TYR A 63 13.34 -0.27 -14.17
N LYS A 64 14.58 -0.61 -14.54
CA LYS A 64 14.89 -1.40 -15.76
C LYS A 64 14.23 -0.83 -17.03
N GLY A 65 14.25 0.50 -17.18
CA GLY A 65 13.69 1.20 -18.36
C GLY A 65 12.16 1.18 -18.47
N THR A 66 11.44 0.64 -17.49
CA THR A 66 9.97 0.59 -17.51
C THR A 66 9.39 1.89 -16.96
N ASP A 67 8.55 2.57 -17.75
CA ASP A 67 7.75 3.71 -17.30
C ASP A 67 6.69 3.25 -16.26
N PRO A 68 6.68 3.82 -15.05
CA PRO A 68 5.73 3.45 -14.02
C PRO A 68 4.35 4.10 -14.19
N ASN A 69 4.19 5.07 -15.08
CA ASN A 69 2.92 5.75 -15.31
C ASN A 69 1.93 4.90 -16.13
N VAL A 70 0.65 5.24 -16.01
CA VAL A 70 -0.46 4.72 -16.83
C VAL A 70 -1.43 5.86 -17.19
N PRO A 71 -2.29 5.68 -18.21
CA PRO A 71 -3.35 6.64 -18.51
C PRO A 71 -4.28 6.90 -17.31
N ILE A 72 -4.80 8.12 -17.21
CA ILE A 72 -5.69 8.54 -16.13
C ILE A 72 -6.96 7.69 -16.09
N GLU A 73 -7.49 7.28 -17.24
CA GLU A 73 -8.65 6.40 -17.36
C GLU A 73 -8.43 5.08 -16.63
N LYS A 74 -7.21 4.52 -16.71
CA LYS A 74 -6.84 3.31 -16.00
C LYS A 74 -6.84 3.50 -14.49
N LEU A 75 -6.37 4.65 -14.00
CA LEU A 75 -6.41 4.99 -12.59
C LEU A 75 -7.86 5.12 -12.11
N ARG A 76 -8.71 5.81 -12.87
CA ARG A 76 -10.15 5.95 -12.57
C ARG A 76 -10.86 4.60 -12.51
N MET A 77 -10.60 3.69 -13.46
CA MET A 77 -11.17 2.34 -13.46
C MET A 77 -10.72 1.49 -12.27
N ASN A 78 -9.51 1.73 -11.77
CA ASN A 78 -8.96 1.03 -10.61
C ASN A 78 -9.44 1.62 -9.28
N TRP A 79 -9.94 2.85 -9.24
CA TRP A 79 -10.34 3.51 -8.00
C TRP A 79 -11.53 2.81 -7.33
N VAL A 80 -11.39 2.49 -6.05
CA VAL A 80 -12.43 1.87 -5.21
C VAL A 80 -12.93 2.94 -4.24
N GLU A 81 -14.23 3.21 -4.28
CA GLU A 81 -14.85 4.16 -3.35
C GLU A 81 -15.10 3.51 -1.98
N GLU A 82 -15.38 4.33 -0.96
CA GLU A 82 -15.76 3.86 0.38
C GLU A 82 -14.72 2.96 1.08
N THR A 83 -13.45 3.11 0.75
CA THR A 83 -12.34 2.46 1.42
C THR A 83 -11.23 3.45 1.75
N CYS A 84 -10.59 3.25 2.90
CA CYS A 84 -9.35 3.95 3.22
C CYS A 84 -8.12 3.22 2.67
N ALA A 85 -8.21 1.93 2.32
CA ALA A 85 -7.06 1.12 1.89
C ALA A 85 -6.82 1.21 0.38
N LEU A 86 -5.69 1.81 -0.01
CA LEU A 86 -5.29 1.98 -1.41
C LEU A 86 -4.33 0.89 -1.90
N TYR A 87 -3.54 0.33 -1.00
CA TYR A 87 -2.59 -0.73 -1.30
C TYR A 87 -2.39 -1.62 -0.08
N ILE A 88 -2.26 -2.93 -0.30
CA ILE A 88 -1.91 -3.93 0.71
C ILE A 88 -0.67 -4.66 0.21
N GLY A 89 0.34 -4.77 1.07
CA GLY A 89 1.61 -5.41 0.74
C GLY A 89 2.21 -6.21 1.89
N LYS A 90 3.10 -7.15 1.57
CA LYS A 90 3.91 -7.90 2.54
C LYS A 90 5.39 -7.54 2.54
N ALA A 91 6.03 -7.80 3.67
CA ALA A 91 7.47 -7.77 3.85
C ALA A 91 7.95 -9.05 4.54
N GLY A 92 8.84 -9.77 3.86
CA GLY A 92 9.41 -11.05 4.29
C GLY A 92 8.54 -12.25 3.92
N ASP A 93 9.19 -13.40 3.76
CA ASP A 93 8.60 -14.73 3.61
C ASP A 93 9.67 -15.80 3.88
N GLU A 94 9.38 -17.08 3.60
CA GLU A 94 10.32 -18.19 3.81
C GLU A 94 11.61 -18.08 2.98
N HIS A 95 11.59 -17.32 1.89
CA HIS A 95 12.72 -17.14 0.97
C HIS A 95 13.26 -15.69 0.97
N SER A 96 12.69 -14.80 1.77
CA SER A 96 13.02 -13.37 1.76
C SER A 96 13.19 -12.84 3.18
N GLN A 97 14.39 -12.31 3.45
CA GLN A 97 14.72 -11.60 4.68
C GLN A 97 14.26 -10.13 4.67
N ALA A 98 13.33 -9.76 3.78
CA ALA A 98 12.80 -8.40 3.75
C ALA A 98 12.02 -8.09 5.04
N THR A 99 12.22 -6.87 5.55
CA THR A 99 11.53 -6.34 6.73
C THR A 99 10.58 -5.24 6.29
N LEU A 100 9.62 -4.87 7.14
CA LEU A 100 8.74 -3.73 6.91
C LEU A 100 9.56 -2.49 6.58
N ARG A 101 10.60 -2.20 7.37
CA ARG A 101 11.51 -1.09 7.12
C ARG A 101 12.20 -1.16 5.76
N SER A 102 12.78 -2.31 5.38
CA SER A 102 13.49 -2.40 4.09
C SER A 102 12.54 -2.34 2.89
N ARG A 103 11.34 -2.91 3.01
CA ARG A 103 10.31 -2.91 1.97
C ARG A 103 9.67 -1.53 1.78
N LEU A 104 9.33 -0.85 2.88
CA LEU A 104 8.79 0.51 2.83
C LEU A 104 9.83 1.53 2.37
N ARG A 105 11.10 1.36 2.77
CA ARG A 105 12.22 2.14 2.20
C ARG A 105 12.26 2.01 0.68
N GLN A 106 12.17 0.78 0.16
CA GLN A 106 12.17 0.54 -1.28
C GLN A 106 10.98 1.23 -1.97
N TYR A 107 9.79 1.18 -1.35
CA TYR A 107 8.57 1.80 -1.87
C TYR A 107 8.68 3.33 -1.93
N LEU A 108 9.13 3.95 -0.84
CA LEU A 108 9.34 5.41 -0.75
C LEU A 108 10.44 5.89 -1.71
N GLN A 109 11.53 5.12 -1.85
CA GLN A 109 12.57 5.41 -2.83
C GLN A 109 12.03 5.34 -4.27
N PHE A 110 11.20 4.34 -4.58
CA PHE A 110 10.54 4.26 -5.88
C PHE A 110 9.64 5.47 -6.12
N GLY A 111 8.85 5.90 -5.15
CA GLY A 111 8.05 7.14 -5.22
C GLY A 111 8.84 8.44 -5.24
N ALA A 112 10.16 8.37 -5.05
CA ALA A 112 11.09 9.48 -5.17
C ALA A 112 11.84 9.47 -6.52
N GLY A 113 11.32 8.75 -7.52
CA GLY A 113 11.96 8.60 -8.83
C GLY A 113 13.15 7.64 -8.87
N LYS A 114 13.54 6.99 -7.75
CA LYS A 114 14.71 6.10 -7.76
C LYS A 114 14.39 4.79 -8.49
N PRO A 115 15.35 4.21 -9.25
CA PRO A 115 15.14 2.98 -9.99
C PRO A 115 15.12 1.77 -9.06
N ARG A 116 14.00 1.55 -8.38
CA ARG A 116 13.77 0.43 -7.45
C ARG A 116 12.65 -0.47 -7.94
N GLY A 117 12.77 -1.78 -7.68
CA GLY A 117 11.73 -2.75 -8.01
C GLY A 117 10.52 -2.63 -7.07
N HIS A 118 9.58 -1.73 -7.36
CA HIS A 118 8.29 -1.65 -6.67
C HIS A 118 7.14 -1.29 -7.63
N LYS A 119 7.04 -2.04 -8.72
CA LYS A 119 6.01 -1.84 -9.76
C LYS A 119 4.60 -2.13 -9.23
N GLY A 120 4.48 -3.03 -8.25
CA GLY A 120 3.22 -3.56 -7.77
C GLY A 120 2.29 -2.53 -7.13
N GLY A 121 2.82 -1.39 -6.65
CA GLY A 121 2.05 -0.30 -6.05
C GLY A 121 2.19 1.03 -6.80
N ARG A 122 2.61 1.01 -8.06
CA ARG A 122 3.03 2.22 -8.79
C ARG A 122 1.95 3.29 -8.95
N TYR A 123 0.67 2.91 -8.92
CA TYR A 123 -0.45 3.85 -9.10
C TYR A 123 -0.57 4.86 -7.97
N ILE A 124 -0.03 4.55 -6.78
CA ILE A 124 0.07 5.50 -5.66
C ILE A 124 0.76 6.79 -6.11
N TRP A 125 1.79 6.69 -6.95
CA TRP A 125 2.64 7.82 -7.30
C TRP A 125 2.06 8.71 -8.41
N GLN A 126 0.89 8.36 -8.94
CA GLN A 126 0.10 9.23 -9.83
C GLN A 126 -1.05 9.93 -9.08
N LEU A 127 -1.15 9.80 -7.75
CA LEU A 127 -2.05 10.61 -6.93
C LEU A 127 -1.43 11.97 -6.64
N GLU A 128 -2.21 13.04 -6.73
CA GLU A 128 -1.71 14.40 -6.41
C GLU A 128 -1.32 14.57 -4.95
N ASP A 129 -2.03 13.90 -4.05
CA ASP A 129 -1.85 13.91 -2.61
C ASP A 129 -0.99 12.74 -2.11
N ALA A 130 -0.14 12.17 -2.98
CA ALA A 130 0.71 11.02 -2.64
C ALA A 130 1.59 11.24 -1.38
N GLU A 131 2.01 12.48 -1.12
CA GLU A 131 2.81 12.84 0.05
C GLU A 131 2.02 12.84 1.38
N ASP A 132 0.69 13.00 1.30
CA ASP A 132 -0.22 13.02 2.45
C ASP A 132 -0.75 11.62 2.81
N LEU A 133 -0.55 10.65 1.92
CA LEU A 133 -0.94 9.26 2.15
C LEU A 133 -0.19 8.68 3.34
N LEU A 134 -0.89 7.86 4.12
CA LEU A 134 -0.36 7.29 5.34
C LEU A 134 0.08 5.85 5.09
N PHE A 135 1.25 5.50 5.60
CA PHE A 135 1.67 4.10 5.72
C PHE A 135 1.32 3.57 7.11
N CYS A 136 0.72 2.39 7.16
CA CYS A 136 0.51 1.63 8.38
C CYS A 136 1.02 0.19 8.21
N TRP A 137 1.28 -0.48 9.32
CA TRP A 137 1.89 -1.80 9.33
C TRP A 137 1.45 -2.65 10.52
N LYS A 138 1.48 -3.97 10.32
CA LYS A 138 1.23 -4.99 11.34
C LYS A 138 2.44 -5.94 11.36
N PRO A 139 3.31 -5.84 12.39
CA PRO A 139 4.44 -6.73 12.58
C PRO A 139 3.99 -8.19 12.77
N LEU A 140 4.73 -9.14 12.20
CA LEU A 140 4.43 -10.58 12.29
C LEU A 140 5.69 -11.37 12.67
N PRO A 141 6.25 -11.21 13.90
CA PRO A 141 7.49 -11.86 14.31
C PRO A 141 7.51 -13.37 14.06
N SER A 142 6.41 -14.06 14.39
CA SER A 142 6.26 -15.51 14.22
C SER A 142 5.23 -15.88 13.15
N GLY A 143 4.68 -14.89 12.44
CA GLY A 143 3.62 -15.09 11.46
C GLY A 143 4.14 -15.34 10.04
N ASN A 144 3.21 -15.57 9.12
CA ASN A 144 3.48 -15.76 7.69
C ASN A 144 2.91 -14.55 6.92
N PRO A 145 3.74 -13.53 6.57
CA PRO A 145 3.28 -12.35 5.86
C PRO A 145 2.57 -12.64 4.52
N PRO A 146 3.01 -13.60 3.67
CA PRO A 146 2.24 -14.02 2.50
C PRO A 146 0.81 -14.48 2.81
N LYS A 147 0.64 -15.31 3.85
CA LYS A 147 -0.67 -15.81 4.26
C LYS A 147 -1.57 -14.67 4.76
N GLU A 148 -1.03 -13.75 5.57
CA GLU A 148 -1.77 -12.59 6.07
C GLU A 148 -2.16 -11.64 4.93
N GLU A 149 -1.25 -11.31 4.01
CA GLU A 149 -1.54 -10.48 2.83
C GLU A 149 -2.64 -11.10 1.96
N THR A 150 -2.59 -12.42 1.76
CA THR A 150 -3.61 -13.16 1.01
C THR A 150 -4.97 -13.05 1.69
N ALA A 151 -5.03 -13.22 3.02
CA ALA A 151 -6.24 -13.08 3.80
C ALA A 151 -6.81 -11.65 3.72
N LEU A 152 -5.96 -10.63 3.85
CA LEU A 152 -6.35 -9.22 3.75
C LEU A 152 -6.87 -8.87 2.36
N LEU A 153 -6.25 -9.36 1.29
CA LEU A 153 -6.72 -9.16 -0.08
C LEU A 153 -8.04 -9.91 -0.34
N ALA A 154 -8.22 -11.10 0.22
CA ALA A 154 -9.48 -11.83 0.13
C ALA A 154 -10.62 -11.10 0.88
N ALA A 155 -10.33 -10.59 2.08
CA ALA A 155 -11.25 -9.77 2.86
C ALA A 155 -11.67 -8.51 2.10
N PHE A 156 -10.70 -7.79 1.51
CA PHE A 156 -10.99 -6.61 0.70
C PHE A 156 -11.89 -6.97 -0.49
N LYS A 157 -11.57 -8.04 -1.22
CA LYS A 157 -12.41 -8.52 -2.34
C LYS A 157 -13.83 -8.87 -1.89
N CYS A 158 -13.99 -9.47 -0.71
CA CYS A 158 -15.29 -9.81 -0.15
C CYS A 158 -16.15 -8.55 0.08
N GLN A 159 -15.53 -7.46 0.57
CA GLN A 159 -16.21 -6.20 0.86
C GLN A 159 -16.47 -5.32 -0.37
N TYR A 160 -15.62 -5.40 -1.39
CA TYR A 160 -15.65 -4.51 -2.55
C TYR A 160 -15.86 -5.27 -3.87
N GLU A 161 -16.83 -6.17 -3.90
CA GLU A 161 -17.34 -6.82 -5.13
C GLU A 161 -16.23 -7.49 -5.99
N GLY A 162 -15.29 -8.16 -5.33
CA GLY A 162 -14.18 -8.85 -5.99
C GLY A 162 -13.06 -7.94 -6.49
N ARG A 163 -13.12 -6.63 -6.24
CA ARG A 163 -12.08 -5.67 -6.62
C ARG A 163 -10.87 -5.77 -5.70
N LEU A 164 -9.72 -5.32 -6.21
CA LEU A 164 -8.49 -5.15 -5.44
C LEU A 164 -8.39 -3.70 -4.93
N PRO A 165 -7.59 -3.43 -3.88
CA PRO A 165 -7.24 -2.06 -3.53
C PRO A 165 -6.66 -1.34 -4.75
N PHE A 166 -6.92 -0.02 -4.84
CA PHE A 166 -6.63 0.82 -6.01
C PHE A 166 -5.30 0.51 -6.72
N ALA A 167 -4.21 0.41 -5.95
CA ALA A 167 -2.87 0.22 -6.47
C ALA A 167 -2.40 -1.25 -6.50
N ASN A 168 -3.17 -2.22 -5.98
CA ASN A 168 -2.86 -3.65 -6.12
C ASN A 168 -3.21 -4.11 -7.53
N LEU A 169 -2.20 -4.49 -8.31
CA LEU A 169 -2.38 -4.92 -9.69
C LEU A 169 -2.78 -6.40 -9.76
N LYS A 170 -3.69 -6.75 -10.67
CA LYS A 170 -3.96 -8.14 -11.02
C LYS A 170 -2.69 -8.76 -11.60
N SER A 171 -2.28 -9.91 -11.07
CA SER A 171 -1.22 -10.74 -11.65
C SER A 171 -1.72 -11.44 -12.89
#